data_AF-A0A7V0XEQ8-F1
#
_entry.id   AF-A0A7V0XEQ8-F1
#
_cell.length_a   1.000
_cell.length_b   1.000
_cell.length_c   1.000
_cell.angle_alpha   90.00
_cell.angle_beta   90.00
_cell.angle_gamma   90.00
#
_symmetry.space_group_name_H-M   'P 1'
#
loop_
_entity.id
_entity.type
_entity.pdbx_description
1 polymer ?
#
loop_
_entity_poly.entity_id
_entity_poly.type
_entity_poly.pdbx_seq_one_letter_code
_entity_poly.pdbx_strand_id
1 'polypeptide(L)'
;MLRPLQVDMSVPCRVGGVYGLGKDSRQVRFVGFADRNVREAIKSHWNEYEFFWFQPCLSARDAYLRVCQQYHKQMENGGLDVEEHPAAPAGVTEKCPVCGK
;
A
#
# COMPACT_ATOMS: atom_id res chain seq x y z
N MET A 1 4.78 15.97 -6.72
CA MET A 1 3.52 15.53 -6.05
C MET A 1 2.68 14.69 -6.99
N LEU A 2 1.92 13.74 -6.43
CA LEU A 2 1.08 12.78 -7.13
C LEU A 2 0.01 13.52 -7.91
N ARG A 3 -0.17 13.13 -9.18
CA ARG A 3 -1.16 13.72 -10.08
C ARG A 3 -2.39 12.83 -10.11
N PRO A 4 -3.56 13.24 -9.57
CA PRO A 4 -4.75 12.39 -9.51
C PRO A 4 -5.15 11.81 -10.87
N LEU A 5 -5.05 12.60 -11.95
CA LEU A 5 -5.33 12.14 -13.31
C LEU A 5 -4.42 10.99 -13.75
N GLN A 6 -3.14 11.01 -13.38
CA GLN A 6 -2.21 9.92 -13.67
C GLN A 6 -2.63 8.64 -12.95
N VAL A 7 -3.06 8.76 -11.68
CA VAL A 7 -3.57 7.63 -10.91
C VAL A 7 -4.85 7.07 -11.55
N ASP A 8 -5.78 7.93 -11.96
CA ASP A 8 -7.03 7.52 -12.61
C ASP A 8 -6.80 6.78 -13.94
N MET A 9 -5.76 7.16 -14.69
CA MET A 9 -5.38 6.51 -15.96
C MET A 9 -4.65 5.18 -15.77
N SER A 10 -3.85 5.04 -14.70
CA SER A 10 -2.99 3.86 -14.51
C SER A 10 -3.58 2.80 -13.58
N VAL A 11 -4.44 3.18 -12.64
CA VAL A 11 -4.93 2.31 -11.56
C VAL A 11 -6.39 1.96 -11.80
N PRO A 12 -6.81 0.68 -11.79
CA PRO A 12 -8.22 0.31 -11.96
C PRO A 12 -9.09 0.84 -10.81
N CYS A 13 -10.33 1.22 -11.12
CA CYS A 13 -11.31 1.60 -10.10
C CYS A 13 -12.00 0.36 -9.51
N ARG A 14 -12.48 0.46 -8.26
CA ARG A 14 -13.26 -0.61 -7.57
C ARG A 14 -12.51 -1.95 -7.45
N VAL A 15 -11.19 -1.88 -7.35
CA VAL A 15 -10.32 -3.03 -7.13
C VAL A 15 -9.53 -2.84 -5.84
N GLY A 16 -9.53 -3.87 -4.99
CA GLY A 16 -8.67 -3.94 -3.82
C GLY A 16 -7.22 -4.27 -4.20
N GLY A 17 -6.27 -3.92 -3.34
CA GLY A 17 -4.86 -4.15 -3.62
C GLY A 17 -3.93 -3.55 -2.59
N VAL A 18 -2.65 -3.77 -2.81
CA VAL A 18 -1.55 -3.13 -2.08
C VAL A 18 -0.98 -2.02 -2.94
N TYR A 19 -0.52 -0.96 -2.31
CA TYR A 19 0.16 0.14 -2.96
C TYR A 19 1.37 0.60 -2.16
N GLY A 20 2.32 1.19 -2.86
CA GLY A 20 3.44 1.89 -2.24
C GLY A 20 3.64 3.25 -2.87
N LEU A 21 4.03 4.23 -2.05
CA LEU A 21 4.22 5.62 -2.43
C LEU A 21 5.65 6.07 -2.13
N GLY A 22 6.18 6.98 -2.93
CA GLY A 22 7.54 7.52 -2.81
C GLY A 22 7.60 9.00 -3.12
N LYS A 23 8.52 9.70 -2.45
CA LYS A 23 8.89 11.10 -2.79
C LYS A 23 9.89 11.15 -3.94
N ASP A 24 10.65 10.07 -4.13
CA ASP A 24 11.52 9.81 -5.27
C ASP A 24 11.16 8.48 -5.94
N SER A 25 11.70 8.24 -7.14
CA SER A 25 11.39 7.05 -7.94
C SER A 25 12.10 5.76 -7.50
N ARG A 26 13.03 5.85 -6.54
CA ARG A 26 13.88 4.73 -6.09
C ARG A 26 13.48 4.19 -4.73
N GLN A 27 12.81 4.99 -3.91
CA GLN A 27 12.46 4.64 -2.53
C GLN A 27 10.95 4.70 -2.30
N VAL A 28 10.43 3.60 -1.77
CA VAL A 28 9.07 3.54 -1.25
C VAL A 28 9.12 4.00 0.21
N ARG A 29 8.36 5.04 0.53
CA ARG A 29 8.29 5.67 1.85
C ARG A 29 6.97 5.44 2.56
N PHE A 30 5.97 4.94 1.85
CA PHE A 30 4.71 4.52 2.44
C PHE A 30 4.24 3.25 1.76
N VAL A 31 3.66 2.33 2.52
CA VAL A 31 2.96 1.16 1.99
C VAL A 31 1.61 1.02 2.67
N GLY A 32 0.60 0.71 1.89
CA GLY A 32 -0.76 0.55 2.37
C GLY A 32 -1.50 -0.48 1.54
N PHE A 33 -2.72 -0.78 1.97
CA PHE A 33 -3.63 -1.62 1.22
C PHE A 33 -5.05 -1.06 1.28
N ALA A 34 -5.86 -1.44 0.30
CA ALA A 34 -7.27 -1.11 0.25
C ALA A 34 -8.08 -2.36 -0.12
N ASP A 35 -9.22 -2.55 0.53
CA ASP A 35 -10.10 -3.71 0.29
C ASP A 35 -10.89 -3.57 -1.03
N ARG A 36 -11.33 -2.35 -1.35
CA ARG A 36 -12.30 -2.08 -2.42
C ARG A 36 -11.80 -1.14 -3.49
N ASN A 37 -10.91 -0.20 -3.18
CA ASN A 37 -10.52 0.82 -4.15
C ASN A 37 -9.12 1.39 -3.89
N VAL A 38 -8.10 0.70 -4.41
CA VAL A 38 -6.70 1.12 -4.31
C VAL A 38 -6.43 2.45 -5.00
N ARG A 39 -7.18 2.79 -6.05
CA ARG A 39 -7.08 4.09 -6.75
C ARG A 39 -7.40 5.26 -5.80
N GLU A 40 -8.51 5.20 -5.08
CA GLU A 40 -8.88 6.28 -4.15
C GLU A 40 -7.90 6.36 -2.97
N ALA A 41 -7.43 5.21 -2.47
CA ALA A 41 -6.43 5.16 -1.41
C ALA A 41 -5.08 5.78 -1.83
N ILE A 42 -4.64 5.61 -3.08
CA ILE A 42 -3.45 6.30 -3.58
C ILE A 42 -3.70 7.81 -3.69
N LYS A 43 -4.88 8.22 -4.19
CA LYS A 43 -5.23 9.64 -4.37
C LYS A 43 -5.39 10.40 -3.05
N SER A 44 -5.70 9.76 -1.94
CA SER A 44 -5.80 10.46 -0.64
C SER A 44 -4.47 11.07 -0.20
N HIS A 45 -3.35 10.63 -0.75
CA HIS A 45 -2.00 11.13 -0.45
C HIS A 45 -1.44 12.05 -1.54
N TRP A 46 -2.30 12.66 -2.35
CA TRP A 46 -1.91 13.39 -3.57
C TRP A 46 -0.91 14.54 -3.30
N ASN A 47 -0.94 15.14 -2.11
CA ASN A 47 -0.09 16.24 -1.69
C ASN A 47 1.16 15.82 -0.90
N GLU A 48 1.35 14.51 -0.63
CA GLU A 48 2.43 14.01 0.24
C GLU A 48 3.53 13.28 -0.54
N TYR A 49 3.16 12.55 -1.59
CA TYR A 49 4.07 11.72 -2.38
C TYR A 49 4.04 12.11 -3.86
N GLU A 50 4.93 11.56 -4.68
CA GLU A 50 5.01 11.84 -6.13
C GLU A 50 4.90 10.58 -6.99
N PHE A 51 5.51 9.48 -6.53
CA PHE A 51 5.56 8.21 -7.23
C PHE A 51 4.66 7.20 -6.54
N PHE A 52 4.09 6.30 -7.33
CA PHE A 52 3.29 5.20 -6.83
C PHE A 52 3.56 3.93 -7.63
N TRP A 53 3.35 2.79 -6.97
CA TRP A 53 3.11 1.51 -7.61
C TRP A 53 1.94 0.83 -6.90
N PHE A 54 1.30 -0.13 -7.57
CA PHE A 54 0.22 -0.88 -6.98
C PHE A 54 0.22 -2.32 -7.50
N GLN A 55 -0.40 -3.20 -6.72
CA GLN A 55 -0.68 -4.57 -7.09
C GLN A 55 -2.12 -4.90 -6.71
N PRO A 56 -2.99 -5.23 -7.68
CA PRO A 56 -4.33 -5.75 -7.40
C PRO A 56 -4.29 -7.02 -6.55
N CYS A 57 -5.27 -7.20 -5.68
CA CYS A 57 -5.43 -8.39 -4.85
C CYS A 57 -6.86 -8.93 -4.95
N LEU A 58 -7.01 -10.24 -4.76
CA LEU A 58 -8.31 -10.91 -4.91
C LEU A 58 -9.17 -10.86 -3.63
N SER A 59 -8.57 -10.51 -2.49
CA SER A 59 -9.29 -10.41 -1.21
C SER A 59 -8.57 -9.47 -0.23
N ALA A 60 -9.29 -9.00 0.79
CA ALA A 60 -8.72 -8.21 1.89
C ALA A 60 -7.62 -8.98 2.65
N ARG A 61 -7.78 -10.29 2.78
CA ARG A 61 -6.77 -11.20 3.36
C ARG A 61 -5.48 -11.20 2.54
N ASP A 62 -5.58 -11.41 1.23
CA ASP A 62 -4.42 -11.39 0.33
C ASP A 62 -3.71 -10.03 0.35
N ALA A 63 -4.49 -8.94 0.35
CA ALA A 63 -3.97 -7.59 0.47
C ALA A 63 -3.22 -7.37 1.80
N TYR A 64 -3.77 -7.85 2.93
CA TYR A 64 -3.13 -7.79 4.24
C TYR A 64 -1.80 -8.55 4.29
N LEU A 65 -1.77 -9.79 3.80
CA LEU A 65 -0.55 -10.59 3.81
C LEU A 65 0.55 -9.96 2.95
N ARG A 66 0.18 -9.41 1.79
CA ARG A 66 1.12 -8.75 0.87
C ARG A 66 1.62 -7.41 1.42
N VAL A 67 0.76 -6.59 2.03
CA VAL A 67 1.22 -5.32 2.61
C VAL A 67 2.18 -5.58 3.77
N CYS A 68 1.97 -6.64 4.57
CA CYS A 68 2.91 -7.03 5.61
C CYS A 68 4.29 -7.34 5.03
N GLN A 69 4.35 -8.16 3.98
CA GLN A 69 5.63 -8.48 3.30
C GLN A 69 6.33 -7.22 2.78
N GLN A 70 5.57 -6.30 2.16
CA GLN A 70 6.13 -5.06 1.63
C GLN A 70 6.58 -4.12 2.73
N TYR A 71 5.81 -4.01 3.82
CA TYR A 71 6.18 -3.23 5.00
C TYR A 71 7.55 -3.65 5.52
N HIS A 72 7.74 -4.95 5.81
CA HIS A 72 9.01 -5.45 6.34
C HIS A 72 10.16 -5.26 5.34
N LYS A 73 9.92 -5.52 4.06
CA LYS A 73 10.91 -5.26 3.01
C LYS A 73 11.36 -3.80 2.97
N GLN A 74 10.44 -2.85 3.10
CA GLN A 74 10.81 -1.42 3.07
C GLN A 74 11.44 -0.95 4.39
N MET A 75 11.03 -1.52 5.53
CA MET A 75 11.71 -1.27 6.81
C MET A 75 13.18 -1.69 6.77
N GLU A 76 13.51 -2.81 6.11
CA GLU A 76 14.89 -3.24 5.86
C GLU A 76 15.61 -2.36 4.81
N ASN A 77 14.86 -1.67 3.95
CA ASN A 77 15.36 -0.89 2.82
C ASN A 77 15.32 0.63 3.09
N GLY A 78 15.70 1.05 4.29
CA GLY A 78 15.84 2.47 4.64
C GLY A 78 14.61 3.13 5.25
N GLY A 79 13.59 2.34 5.59
CA GLY A 79 12.47 2.77 6.44
C GLY A 79 11.32 3.46 5.71
N LEU A 80 10.17 3.46 6.39
CA LEU A 80 8.94 4.12 5.95
C LEU A 80 8.71 5.39 6.77
N ASP A 81 7.99 6.35 6.19
CA ASP A 81 7.53 7.55 6.91
C ASP A 81 6.52 7.19 8.02
N VAL A 82 5.82 6.05 7.87
CA VAL A 82 4.91 5.48 8.87
C VAL A 82 5.41 4.10 9.27
N GLU A 83 5.91 3.98 10.50
CA GLU A 83 6.46 2.74 11.06
C GLU A 83 5.42 1.89 11.81
N GLU A 84 4.15 2.29 11.77
CA GLU A 84 3.08 1.46 12.33
C GLU A 84 2.85 0.25 11.44
N HIS A 85 2.97 -0.94 12.02
CA HIS A 85 2.74 -2.19 11.30
C HIS A 85 1.28 -2.25 10.83
N PRO A 86 1.02 -2.70 9.59
CA PRO A 86 -0.35 -2.85 9.10
C PRO A 86 -1.20 -3.70 10.05
N ALA A 87 -2.40 -3.23 10.36
CA ALA A 87 -3.37 -3.99 11.12
C ALA A 87 -4.18 -4.90 10.19
N ALA A 88 -4.55 -6.09 10.69
CA ALA A 88 -5.46 -6.97 9.97
C ALA A 88 -6.83 -6.27 9.79
N PRO A 89 -7.41 -6.30 8.58
CA PRO A 89 -8.74 -5.74 8.37
C PRO A 89 -9.81 -6.57 9.08
N ALA A 90 -10.99 -5.99 9.29
CA ALA A 90 -12.09 -6.68 9.95
C ALA A 90 -12.42 -8.03 9.28
N GLY A 91 -12.54 -9.08 10.09
CA GLY A 91 -12.83 -10.44 9.61
C GLY A 91 -11.62 -11.24 9.14
N VAL A 92 -10.42 -10.66 9.11
CA VAL A 92 -9.15 -11.38 8.88
C VAL A 92 -8.54 -11.72 10.23
N THR A 93 -8.30 -13.01 10.49
CA THR A 93 -7.76 -13.51 11.78
C THR A 93 -6.31 -13.96 11.67
N GLU A 94 -5.76 -13.97 10.45
CA GLU A 94 -4.37 -14.29 10.20
C GLU A 94 -3.42 -13.28 10.83
N LYS A 95 -2.38 -13.81 11.43
CA LYS A 95 -1.23 -13.02 11.88
C LYS A 95 -0.34 -12.65 10.70
N CYS A 96 0.45 -11.60 10.87
CA CYS A 96 1.50 -11.21 9.96
C CYS A 96 2.43 -12.41 9.68
N PRO A 97 2.67 -12.76 8.40
CA PRO A 97 3.50 -13.90 8.05
C PRO A 97 4.99 -13.68 8.29
N VAL A 98 5.42 -12.44 8.58
CA VAL A 98 6.83 -12.08 8.77
C VAL A 98 7.20 -11.99 10.25
N CYS A 99 6.42 -11.25 11.06
CA CYS A 99 6.73 -11.02 12.47
C CYS A 99 5.70 -11.56 13.47
N GLY A 100 4.59 -12.15 12.99
CA GLY A 100 3.57 -12.74 13.85
C GLY A 100 2.70 -11.74 14.64
N LYS A 101 2.82 -10.44 14.37
CA LYS A 101 1.88 -9.40 14.84
C LYS A 101 0.47 -9.63 14.29
#